data_AF-A0A524L467-F1
#
_entry.id   AF-A0A524L467-F1
#
_cell.length_a   1.000
_cell.length_b   1.000
_cell.length_c   1.000
_cell.angle_alpha   90.00
_cell.angle_beta   90.00
_cell.angle_gamma   90.00
#
_symmetry.space_group_name_H-M   'P 1'
#
loop_
_entity.id
_entity.type
_entity.pdbx_description
1 polymer ?
#
loop_
_entity_poly.entity_id
_entity_poly.type
_entity_poly.pdbx_seq_one_letter_code
_entity_poly.pdbx_strand_id
1 'polypeptide(L)'
;METDKIRAAILEKARKEAEEIVANAKAKAKDLMAHAKEQKKKRFEEEKKRIISEAQREASRILAQSSLKARQEILKEQDAVINEIIAKTKEDLAKKTDAKTFAILIREAVDAFESEVKLRLLVSPRDVAIVRKVVEEDDGLKEQIAEIGERDCLGGV
;
A
#
# COMPACT_ATOMS: atom_id res chain seq x y z
N MET A 1 81.34 58.35 18.98
CA MET A 1 80.75 57.51 20.05
C MET A 1 79.23 57.65 20.15
N GLU A 2 78.62 58.82 19.94
CA GLU A 2 77.15 58.96 19.98
C GLU A 2 76.42 58.41 18.75
N THR A 3 76.98 58.58 17.55
CA THR A 3 76.40 58.08 16.28
C THR A 3 76.29 56.56 16.21
N ASP A 4 77.26 55.83 16.76
CA ASP A 4 77.24 54.36 16.82
C ASP A 4 76.16 53.84 17.78
N LYS A 5 75.91 54.54 18.90
CA LYS A 5 74.83 54.21 19.83
C LYS A 5 73.44 54.43 19.20
N ILE A 6 73.27 55.49 18.42
CA ILE A 6 72.01 55.76 17.70
C ILE A 6 71.77 54.70 16.62
N ARG A 7 72.79 54.32 15.83
CA ARG A 7 72.68 53.22 14.86
C ARG A 7 72.33 51.88 15.52
N ALA A 8 72.97 51.56 16.65
CA ALA A 8 72.68 50.35 17.40
C ALA A 8 71.23 50.31 17.90
N ALA A 9 70.71 51.42 18.43
CA ALA A 9 69.33 51.52 18.89
C ALA A 9 68.30 51.38 17.74
N ILE A 10 68.59 51.93 16.56
CA ILE A 10 67.75 51.77 15.36
C ILE A 10 67.73 50.31 14.92
N LEU A 11 68.89 49.65 14.88
CA LEU A 11 68.99 48.23 14.51
C LEU A 11 68.30 47.31 15.53
N GLU A 12 68.40 47.61 16.83
CA GLU A 12 67.71 46.85 17.87
C GLU A 12 66.19 46.99 17.76
N LYS A 13 65.68 48.21 17.51
CA LYS A 13 64.26 48.45 17.29
C LYS A 13 63.74 47.74 16.05
N ALA A 14 64.47 47.80 14.94
CA ALA A 14 64.11 47.10 13.70
C ALA A 14 64.10 45.56 13.88
N ARG A 15 65.03 45.02 14.69
CA ARG A 15 65.03 43.59 15.03
C ARG A 15 63.80 43.20 15.86
N LYS A 16 63.46 43.98 16.89
CA LYS A 16 62.25 43.74 17.70
C LYS A 16 60.97 43.80 16.87
N GLU A 17 60.84 44.78 15.99
CA GLU A 17 59.70 44.88 15.07
C GLU A 17 59.62 43.68 14.12
N ALA A 18 60.76 43.22 13.58
CA ALA A 18 60.80 42.03 12.73
C ALA A 18 60.41 40.75 13.51
N GLU A 19 60.87 40.60 14.75
CA GLU A 19 60.50 39.49 15.63
C GLU A 19 59.01 39.50 15.97
N GLU A 20 58.44 40.66 16.27
CA GLU A 20 57.00 40.83 16.51
C GLU A 20 56.16 40.49 15.27
N ILE A 21 56.58 40.91 14.07
CA ILE A 21 55.90 40.57 12.81
C ILE A 21 55.89 39.04 12.62
N VAL A 22 57.03 38.38 12.85
CA VAL A 22 57.14 36.92 12.72
C VAL A 22 56.31 36.20 13.77
N ALA A 23 56.29 36.68 15.02
CA ALA A 23 55.48 36.11 16.09
C ALA A 23 53.98 36.23 15.78
N ASN A 24 53.54 37.41 15.33
CA ASN A 24 52.15 37.66 14.94
C ASN A 24 51.72 36.82 13.72
N ALA A 25 52.59 36.67 12.72
CA ALA A 25 52.33 35.82 11.57
C ALA A 25 52.19 34.34 11.98
N LYS A 26 53.06 33.85 12.88
CA LYS A 26 52.98 32.48 13.41
C LYS A 26 51.71 32.24 14.23
N ALA A 27 51.29 33.19 15.05
CA ALA A 27 50.05 33.10 15.81
C ALA A 27 48.84 33.01 14.87
N LYS A 28 48.72 33.95 13.93
CA LYS A 28 47.64 33.95 12.92
C LYS A 28 47.61 32.68 12.09
N ALA A 29 48.78 32.15 11.68
CA ALA A 29 48.85 30.90 10.94
C ALA A 29 48.34 29.70 11.77
N LYS A 30 48.68 29.64 13.07
CA LYS A 30 48.17 28.59 13.96
C LYS A 30 46.66 28.68 14.13
N ASP A 31 46.11 29.87 14.32
CA ASP A 31 44.66 30.08 14.48
C ASP A 31 43.91 29.71 13.20
N LEU A 32 44.42 30.13 12.03
CA LEU A 32 43.86 29.75 10.74
C LEU A 32 43.88 28.23 10.53
N MET A 33 44.98 27.55 10.89
CA MET A 33 45.06 26.09 10.81
C MET A 33 44.09 25.40 11.77
N ALA A 34 43.91 25.93 12.98
CA ALA A 34 42.97 25.39 13.95
C ALA A 34 41.52 25.52 13.43
N HIS A 35 41.13 26.70 12.95
CA HIS A 35 39.82 26.92 12.36
C HIS A 35 39.58 26.07 11.12
N ALA A 36 40.56 25.93 10.23
CA ALA A 36 40.45 25.08 9.04
C ALA A 36 40.25 23.60 9.41
N LYS A 37 40.97 23.10 10.43
CA LYS A 37 40.80 21.72 10.92
C LYS A 37 39.42 21.52 11.53
N GLU A 38 38.93 22.47 12.32
CA GLU A 38 37.61 22.39 12.93
C GLU A 38 36.49 22.42 11.89
N GLN A 39 36.56 23.34 10.92
CA GLN A 39 35.61 23.41 9.81
C GLN A 39 35.61 22.13 8.98
N LYS A 40 36.80 21.58 8.68
CA LYS A 40 36.91 20.30 7.98
C LYS A 40 36.21 19.18 8.75
N LYS A 41 36.42 19.11 10.07
CA LYS A 41 35.79 18.09 10.92
C LYS A 41 34.27 18.24 10.94
N LYS A 42 33.76 19.46 11.09
CA LYS A 42 32.32 19.75 11.06
C LYS A 42 31.68 19.32 9.75
N ARG A 43 32.24 19.77 8.62
CA ARG A 43 31.74 19.40 7.28
C ARG A 43 31.77 17.89 7.04
N PHE A 44 32.83 17.22 7.50
CA PHE A 44 32.94 15.77 7.36
C PHE A 44 31.86 15.04 8.16
N GLU A 45 31.62 15.43 9.41
CA GLU A 45 30.58 14.82 10.24
C GLU A 45 29.16 15.10 9.71
N GLU A 46 28.91 16.32 9.24
CA GLU A 46 27.64 16.69 8.60
C GLU A 46 27.37 15.86 7.35
N GLU A 47 28.36 15.76 6.47
CA GLU A 47 28.24 15.01 5.22
C GLU A 47 28.09 13.50 5.48
N LYS A 48 28.86 12.96 6.43
CA LYS A 48 28.72 11.57 6.86
C LYS A 48 27.31 11.28 7.39
N LYS A 49 26.77 12.15 8.23
CA LYS A 49 25.40 12.01 8.76
C LYS A 49 24.36 12.10 7.64
N ARG A 50 24.56 13.02 6.69
CA ARG A 50 23.68 13.18 5.52
C ARG A 50 23.63 11.90 4.70
N ILE A 51 24.79 11.37 4.30
CA ILE A 51 24.89 10.14 3.51
C ILE A 51 24.25 8.95 4.23
N ILE A 52 24.52 8.79 5.54
CA ILE A 52 23.92 7.69 6.31
C ILE A 52 22.39 7.84 6.40
N SER A 53 21.89 9.05 6.64
CA SER A 53 20.45 9.30 6.71
C SER A 53 19.74 9.08 5.38
N GLU A 54 20.35 9.51 4.27
CA GLU A 54 19.85 9.28 2.92
C GLU A 54 19.82 7.77 2.60
N ALA A 55 20.90 7.04 2.90
CA ALA A 55 20.95 5.59 2.71
C ALA A 55 19.91 4.84 3.54
N GLN A 56 19.68 5.26 4.80
CA GLN A 56 18.64 4.67 5.65
C GLN A 56 17.24 4.91 5.11
N ARG A 57 16.95 6.14 4.65
CA ARG A 57 15.65 6.48 4.04
C ARG A 57 15.39 5.65 2.78
N GLU A 58 16.40 5.51 1.92
CA GLU A 58 16.27 4.72 0.70
C GLU A 58 16.07 3.23 1.02
N ALA A 59 16.81 2.68 1.98
CA ALA A 59 16.61 1.31 2.45
C ALA A 59 15.19 1.08 3.00
N SER A 60 14.67 2.00 3.83
CA SER A 60 13.30 1.93 4.33
C SER A 60 12.27 2.00 3.20
N ARG A 61 12.51 2.86 2.20
CA ARG A 61 11.63 2.97 1.02
C ARG A 61 11.59 1.66 0.23
N ILE A 62 12.75 1.06 -0.04
CA ILE A 62 12.86 -0.21 -0.76
C ILE A 62 12.12 -1.31 -0.01
N LEU A 63 12.33 -1.42 1.31
CA LEU A 63 11.66 -2.43 2.13
C LEU A 63 10.14 -2.26 2.12
N ALA A 64 9.64 -1.02 2.25
CA ALA A 64 8.21 -0.73 2.20
C ALA A 64 7.60 -1.09 0.83
N GLN A 65 8.29 -0.74 -0.26
CA GLN A 65 7.83 -1.08 -1.61
C GLN A 65 7.83 -2.59 -1.86
N SER A 66 8.86 -3.31 -1.44
CA SER A 66 8.94 -4.76 -1.57
C SER A 66 7.86 -5.46 -0.75
N SER A 67 7.60 -5.00 0.49
CA SER A 67 6.54 -5.53 1.32
C SER A 67 5.15 -5.32 0.69
N LEU A 68 4.91 -4.13 0.11
CA LEU A 68 3.66 -3.85 -0.58
C LEU A 68 3.46 -4.74 -1.81
N LYS A 69 4.50 -4.92 -2.64
CA LYS A 69 4.46 -5.79 -3.81
C LYS A 69 4.16 -7.24 -3.44
N ALA A 70 4.84 -7.78 -2.43
CA ALA A 70 4.59 -9.13 -1.94
C ALA A 70 3.14 -9.33 -1.50
N ARG A 71 2.57 -8.35 -0.78
CA ARG A 71 1.15 -8.39 -0.38
C ARG A 71 0.21 -8.34 -1.59
N GLN A 72 0.51 -7.51 -2.59
CA GLN A 72 -0.30 -7.43 -3.81
C GLN A 72 -0.28 -8.75 -4.59
N GLU A 73 0.87 -9.43 -4.65
CA GLU A 73 0.97 -10.76 -5.29
C GLU A 73 0.12 -11.79 -4.54
N ILE A 74 0.21 -11.84 -3.21
CA ILE A 74 -0.63 -12.74 -2.40
C ILE A 74 -2.12 -12.48 -2.63
N LEU A 75 -2.54 -11.22 -2.63
CA LEU A 75 -3.95 -10.87 -2.84
C LEU A 75 -4.43 -11.27 -4.25
N LYS A 76 -3.60 -11.07 -5.28
CA LYS A 76 -3.93 -11.49 -6.65
C LYS A 76 -4.14 -13.00 -6.74
N GLU A 77 -3.28 -13.78 -6.10
CA GLU A 77 -3.43 -15.24 -6.08
C GLU A 77 -4.66 -15.68 -5.27
N GLN A 78 -4.95 -15.02 -4.15
CA GLN A 78 -6.18 -15.27 -3.39
C GLN A 78 -7.43 -14.97 -4.22
N ASP A 79 -7.46 -13.85 -4.92
CA ASP A 79 -8.56 -13.49 -5.81
C ASP A 79 -8.70 -14.50 -6.97
N ALA A 80 -7.59 -14.98 -7.53
CA ALA A 80 -7.61 -16.00 -8.57
C ALA A 80 -8.25 -17.30 -8.07
N VAL A 81 -7.86 -17.77 -6.88
CA VAL A 81 -8.43 -18.96 -6.25
C VAL A 81 -9.93 -18.77 -5.96
N ILE A 82 -10.33 -17.62 -5.43
CA ILE A 82 -11.75 -17.31 -5.18
C ILE A 82 -12.55 -17.35 -6.49
N ASN A 83 -12.03 -16.73 -7.56
CA ASN A 83 -12.68 -16.73 -8.86
C ASN A 83 -12.80 -18.13 -9.45
N GLU A 84 -11.78 -18.98 -9.26
CA GLU A 84 -11.83 -20.38 -9.66
C GLU A 84 -12.92 -21.16 -8.90
N ILE A 85 -13.01 -20.96 -7.57
CA ILE A 85 -14.06 -21.58 -6.74
C ILE A 85 -15.45 -21.11 -7.18
N ILE A 86 -15.63 -19.81 -7.43
CA ILE A 86 -16.90 -19.26 -7.91
C ILE A 86 -17.25 -19.85 -9.28
N ALA A 87 -16.29 -19.94 -10.21
CA ALA A 87 -16.51 -20.50 -11.53
C ALA A 87 -16.93 -21.98 -11.45
N LYS A 88 -16.22 -22.79 -10.67
CA LYS A 88 -16.55 -24.21 -10.43
C LYS A 88 -17.93 -24.36 -9.78
N THR A 89 -18.23 -23.54 -8.76
CA THR A 89 -19.54 -23.56 -8.10
C THR A 89 -20.67 -23.19 -9.06
N LYS A 90 -20.47 -22.19 -9.93
CA LYS A 90 -21.44 -21.83 -10.98
C LYS A 90 -21.63 -22.95 -11.97
N GLU A 91 -20.55 -23.63 -12.39
CA GLU A 91 -20.65 -24.77 -13.30
C GLU A 91 -21.41 -25.95 -12.66
N ASP A 92 -21.14 -26.24 -11.40
CA ASP A 92 -21.85 -27.28 -10.65
C ASP A 92 -23.33 -26.93 -10.46
N LEU A 93 -23.64 -25.67 -10.16
CA LEU A 93 -25.02 -25.20 -10.02
C LEU A 93 -25.75 -25.26 -11.37
N ALA A 94 -25.08 -24.97 -12.48
CA ALA A 94 -25.65 -25.07 -13.82
C ALA A 94 -26.02 -26.51 -14.21
N LYS A 95 -25.37 -27.52 -13.61
CA LYS A 95 -25.59 -28.95 -13.86
C LYS A 95 -26.61 -29.58 -12.92
N LYS A 96 -26.85 -28.98 -11.75
CA LYS A 96 -27.75 -29.52 -10.72
C LYS A 96 -29.12 -28.85 -10.81
N THR A 97 -30.10 -29.61 -11.28
CA THR A 97 -31.50 -29.23 -11.21
C THR A 97 -32.25 -30.30 -10.42
N ASP A 98 -32.71 -29.96 -9.21
CA ASP A 98 -33.47 -30.85 -8.34
C ASP A 98 -34.80 -30.21 -7.95
N ALA A 99 -35.90 -30.92 -8.21
CA ALA A 99 -37.26 -30.49 -7.90
C ALA A 99 -37.45 -30.20 -6.40
N LYS A 100 -36.78 -30.97 -5.52
CA LYS A 100 -36.88 -30.75 -4.06
C LYS A 100 -36.25 -29.43 -3.65
N THR A 101 -35.11 -29.07 -4.22
CA THR A 101 -34.46 -27.78 -3.96
C THR A 101 -35.33 -26.63 -4.42
N PHE A 102 -35.93 -26.72 -5.62
CA PHE A 102 -36.85 -25.71 -6.11
C PHE A 102 -38.10 -25.55 -5.23
N ALA A 103 -38.68 -26.64 -4.72
CA ALA A 103 -39.82 -26.55 -3.80
C ALA A 103 -39.48 -25.74 -2.54
N ILE A 104 -38.29 -25.93 -1.98
CA ILE A 104 -37.81 -25.18 -0.81
C ILE A 104 -37.60 -23.70 -1.17
N LEU A 105 -36.88 -23.42 -2.27
CA LEU A 105 -36.60 -22.05 -2.71
C LEU A 105 -37.88 -21.25 -3.01
N ILE A 106 -38.87 -21.89 -3.63
CA ILE A 106 -40.15 -21.25 -3.94
C ILE A 106 -40.90 -20.93 -2.65
N ARG A 107 -40.98 -21.87 -1.69
CA ARG A 107 -41.65 -21.60 -0.40
C ARG A 107 -40.95 -20.48 0.36
N GLU A 108 -39.62 -20.53 0.48
CA GLU A 108 -38.84 -19.46 1.13
C GLU A 108 -39.09 -18.10 0.48
N ALA A 109 -39.16 -18.04 -0.85
CA ALA A 109 -39.47 -16.82 -1.57
C ALA A 109 -40.90 -16.33 -1.30
N VAL A 110 -41.90 -17.21 -1.42
CA VAL A 110 -43.31 -16.86 -1.21
C VAL A 110 -43.55 -16.40 0.23
N ASP A 111 -43.00 -17.11 1.21
CA ASP A 111 -43.08 -16.75 2.63
C ASP A 111 -42.44 -15.37 2.88
N ALA A 112 -41.29 -15.09 2.27
CA ALA A 112 -40.60 -13.80 2.41
C ALA A 112 -41.35 -12.62 1.77
N PHE A 113 -42.20 -12.86 0.78
CA PHE A 113 -42.97 -11.81 0.12
C PHE A 113 -44.19 -11.34 0.93
N GLU A 114 -44.67 -12.15 1.90
CA GLU A 114 -45.82 -11.85 2.77
C GLU A 114 -47.02 -11.19 2.04
N SER A 115 -47.27 -11.61 0.79
CA SER A 115 -48.24 -10.93 -0.08
C SER A 115 -49.57 -11.67 -0.12
N GLU A 116 -50.67 -10.91 0.00
CA GLU A 116 -52.03 -11.41 -0.27
C GLU A 116 -52.33 -11.53 -1.78
N VAL A 117 -51.42 -11.03 -2.63
CA VAL A 117 -51.55 -11.06 -4.09
C VAL A 117 -50.76 -12.23 -4.65
N LYS A 118 -51.33 -12.90 -5.65
CA LYS A 118 -50.63 -13.99 -6.35
C LYS A 118 -49.34 -13.50 -7.00
N LEU A 119 -48.27 -14.25 -6.79
CA LEU A 119 -46.91 -13.93 -7.23
C LEU A 119 -46.61 -14.48 -8.63
N ARG A 120 -45.71 -13.81 -9.33
CA ARG A 120 -45.13 -14.29 -10.59
C ARG A 120 -43.73 -14.81 -10.34
N LEU A 121 -43.49 -16.07 -10.66
CA LEU A 121 -42.15 -16.68 -10.54
C LEU A 121 -41.38 -16.47 -11.84
N LEU A 122 -40.09 -16.12 -11.74
CA LEU A 122 -39.21 -15.92 -12.88
C LEU A 122 -38.01 -16.84 -12.78
N VAL A 123 -37.97 -17.85 -13.64
CA VAL A 123 -36.95 -18.91 -13.57
C VAL A 123 -36.16 -19.04 -14.86
N SER A 124 -35.04 -19.74 -14.80
CA SER A 124 -34.24 -20.04 -15.98
C SER A 124 -35.07 -20.85 -16.99
N PRO A 125 -34.95 -20.62 -18.31
CA PRO A 125 -35.70 -21.39 -19.32
C PRO A 125 -35.52 -22.91 -19.18
N ARG A 126 -34.36 -23.35 -18.69
CA ARG A 126 -34.06 -24.77 -18.44
C ARG A 126 -34.87 -25.38 -17.29
N ASP A 127 -35.31 -24.58 -16.32
CA ASP A 127 -35.91 -25.02 -15.07
C ASP A 127 -37.45 -24.89 -15.06
N VAL A 128 -38.03 -24.18 -16.04
CA VAL A 128 -39.48 -23.93 -16.16
C VAL A 128 -40.31 -25.21 -16.03
N ALA A 129 -39.88 -26.28 -16.71
CA ALA A 129 -40.62 -27.54 -16.72
C ALA A 129 -40.65 -28.22 -15.34
N ILE A 130 -39.57 -28.10 -14.58
CA ILE A 130 -39.44 -28.71 -13.25
C ILE A 130 -40.21 -27.86 -12.22
N VAL A 131 -40.04 -26.54 -12.28
CA VAL A 131 -40.75 -25.60 -11.40
C VAL A 131 -42.25 -25.70 -11.60
N ARG A 132 -42.73 -25.84 -12.84
CA ARG A 132 -44.16 -26.04 -13.12
C ARG A 132 -44.70 -27.31 -12.45
N LYS A 133 -43.96 -28.43 -12.53
CA LYS A 133 -44.35 -29.67 -11.84
C LYS A 133 -44.40 -29.50 -10.33
N VAL A 134 -43.40 -28.84 -9.74
CA VAL A 134 -43.34 -28.58 -8.30
C VAL A 134 -44.53 -27.76 -7.82
N VAL A 135 -44.90 -26.70 -8.56
CA VAL A 135 -46.08 -25.88 -8.25
C VAL A 135 -47.37 -26.68 -8.47
N GLU A 136 -47.43 -27.55 -9.47
CA GLU A 136 -48.59 -28.41 -9.72
C GLU A 136 -48.78 -29.53 -8.67
N GLU A 137 -47.71 -29.95 -7.99
CA GLU A 137 -47.77 -30.98 -6.95
C GLU A 137 -48.09 -30.42 -5.55
N ASP A 138 -47.91 -29.11 -5.34
CA ASP A 138 -48.14 -28.43 -4.06
C ASP A 138 -49.35 -27.47 -4.14
N ASP A 139 -50.47 -27.88 -3.56
CA ASP A 139 -51.72 -27.12 -3.60
C ASP A 139 -51.61 -25.75 -2.91
N GLY A 140 -50.74 -25.58 -1.91
CA GLY A 140 -50.51 -24.28 -1.27
C GLY A 140 -49.81 -23.30 -2.21
N LEU A 141 -48.86 -23.78 -2.99
CA LEU A 141 -48.15 -22.97 -3.98
C LEU A 141 -49.04 -22.60 -5.18
N LYS A 142 -49.95 -23.48 -5.62
CA LYS A 142 -50.91 -23.17 -6.70
C LYS A 142 -51.80 -21.98 -6.39
N GLU A 143 -52.25 -21.86 -5.15
CA GLU A 143 -53.13 -20.77 -4.76
C GLU A 143 -52.39 -19.43 -4.77
N GLN A 144 -51.09 -19.45 -4.46
CA GLN A 144 -50.25 -18.25 -4.31
C GLN A 144 -49.53 -17.83 -5.60
N ILE A 145 -49.44 -18.67 -6.64
CA ILE A 145 -48.70 -18.35 -7.88
C ILE A 145 -49.67 -18.08 -9.04
N ALA A 146 -49.49 -16.94 -9.71
CA ALA A 146 -50.30 -16.54 -10.88
C ALA A 146 -49.68 -16.99 -12.21
N GLU A 147 -48.36 -16.86 -12.37
CA GLU A 147 -47.67 -17.11 -13.63
C GLU A 147 -46.23 -17.55 -13.38
N ILE A 148 -45.71 -18.42 -14.23
CA ILE A 148 -44.29 -18.80 -14.30
C ILE A 148 -43.73 -18.26 -15.61
N GLY A 149 -42.79 -17.31 -15.52
CA GLY A 149 -42.10 -16.69 -16.64
C GLY A 149 -40.62 -17.04 -16.69
N GLU A 150 -39.98 -16.66 -17.79
CA GLU A 150 -38.57 -16.92 -18.04
C GLU A 150 -37.71 -15.69 -17.75
N ARG A 151 -36.54 -15.92 -17.13
CA ARG A 151 -35.49 -14.91 -16.95
C ARG A 151 -34.13 -15.56 -17.08
N ASP A 152 -33.16 -14.81 -17.60
CA ASP A 152 -31.77 -15.26 -17.62
C ASP A 152 -31.19 -15.21 -16.20
N CYS A 153 -31.31 -16.35 -15.49
CA CYS A 153 -30.78 -16.59 -14.15
C CYS A 153 -30.23 -18.03 -14.04
N LEU A 154 -29.48 -18.29 -12.97
CA LEU A 154 -28.82 -19.58 -12.73
C LEU A 154 -29.19 -20.13 -11.35
N GLY A 155 -29.99 -21.21 -11.31
CA GLY A 155 -30.28 -21.98 -10.09
C GLY A 155 -31.11 -21.25 -9.02
N GLY A 156 -32.04 -20.37 -9.42
CA GLY A 156 -32.90 -19.62 -8.51
C GLY A 156 -34.29 -19.32 -9.08
N VAL A 157 -35.17 -18.77 -8.23
CA VAL A 157 -36.57 -18.40 -8.51
C VAL A 157 -36.86 -16.99 -8.03
#